data_AF-A0A5D0I4D8-F1
#
_entry.id   AF-A0A5D0I4D8-F1
#
_cell.length_a   1.000
_cell.length_b   1.000
_cell.length_c   1.000
_cell.angle_alpha   90.00
_cell.angle_beta   90.00
_cell.angle_gamma   90.00
#
_symmetry.space_group_name_H-M   'P 1'
#
loop_
_entity.id
_entity.type
_entity.pdbx_description
1 polymer ?
#
loop_
_entity_poly.entity_id
_entity_poly.type
_entity_poly.pdbx_seq_one_letter_code
_entity_poly.pdbx_strand_id
1 'polypeptide(L)'
;MEERTPEQKREIEKIYSELNKYWFLDYKTKEIRRRLPENWKQKLGNFFWKKRNTVEELFWWVDRYFANNMEATIVEAFPIKCDGMEIKGFPMKYKLSSGYKIPKKELKYLKNGPLANEALNEILVTHSIGWNKIVLIFKQYGWIVTTMVATATIIGRLIDLIKS
;
A
#
# COMPACT_ATOMS: atom_id res chain seq x y z
N MET A 1 12.18 -5.03 -22.73
CA MET A 1 11.62 -5.62 -21.50
C MET A 1 12.76 -6.40 -20.87
N GLU A 2 13.32 -5.93 -19.75
CA GLU A 2 14.47 -6.60 -19.12
C GLU A 2 14.05 -7.98 -18.61
N GLU A 3 14.82 -9.02 -18.93
CA GLU A 3 14.47 -10.37 -18.54
C GLU A 3 14.70 -10.58 -17.03
N ARG A 4 13.66 -11.01 -16.32
CA ARG A 4 13.69 -11.19 -14.85
C ARG A 4 14.68 -12.27 -14.45
N THR A 5 15.44 -12.04 -13.38
CA THR A 5 16.37 -13.04 -12.84
C THR A 5 15.62 -14.26 -12.28
N PRO A 6 16.27 -15.45 -12.20
CA PRO A 6 15.66 -16.63 -11.60
C PRO A 6 15.19 -16.42 -10.15
N GLU A 7 15.91 -15.60 -9.38
CA GLU A 7 15.56 -15.25 -7.99
C GLU A 7 14.27 -14.44 -7.94
N GLN A 8 14.14 -13.43 -8.79
CA GLN A 8 12.91 -12.63 -8.91
C GLN A 8 11.72 -13.50 -9.32
N LYS A 9 11.92 -14.45 -10.24
CA LYS A 9 10.88 -15.41 -10.64
C LYS A 9 10.41 -16.26 -9.44
N ARG A 10 11.32 -16.75 -8.60
CA ARG A 10 10.99 -17.52 -7.39
C ARG A 10 10.25 -16.68 -6.34
N GLU A 11 10.68 -15.43 -6.16
CA GLU A 11 10.02 -14.51 -5.24
C GLU A 11 8.59 -14.20 -5.66
N ILE A 12 8.38 -13.90 -6.94
CA ILE A 12 7.04 -13.68 -7.51
C ILE A 12 6.15 -14.92 -7.31
N GLU A 13 6.68 -16.13 -7.53
CA GLU A 13 5.91 -17.37 -7.33
C GLU A 13 5.53 -17.58 -5.86
N LYS A 14 6.44 -17.25 -4.94
CA LYS A 14 6.16 -17.26 -3.51
C LYS A 14 5.04 -16.27 -3.16
N ILE A 15 5.13 -15.03 -3.63
CA ILE A 15 4.08 -14.00 -3.47
C ILE A 15 2.74 -14.53 -4.00
N TYR A 16 2.73 -15.07 -5.22
CA TYR A 16 1.54 -15.63 -5.85
C TYR A 16 0.91 -16.72 -4.96
N SER A 17 1.70 -17.72 -4.54
CA SER A 17 1.22 -18.82 -3.70
C SER A 17 0.64 -18.35 -2.35
N GLU A 18 1.21 -17.28 -1.78
CA GLU A 18 0.75 -16.72 -0.51
C GLU A 18 -0.53 -15.92 -0.67
N LEU A 19 -0.60 -15.01 -1.66
CA LEU A 19 -1.76 -14.16 -1.87
C LEU A 19 -2.94 -14.95 -2.43
N ASN A 20 -2.73 -15.99 -3.24
CA ASN A 20 -3.81 -16.80 -3.80
C ASN A 20 -4.64 -17.54 -2.73
N LYS A 21 -4.08 -17.77 -1.54
CA LYS A 21 -4.81 -18.32 -0.37
C LYS A 21 -5.84 -17.34 0.19
N TYR A 22 -5.64 -16.05 -0.08
CA TYR A 22 -6.25 -14.97 0.67
C TYR A 22 -7.02 -14.00 -0.19
N TRP A 23 -6.67 -13.90 -1.46
CA TRP A 23 -7.25 -12.98 -2.43
C TRP A 23 -7.89 -13.77 -3.57
N PHE A 24 -8.89 -13.16 -4.20
CA PHE A 24 -9.50 -13.64 -5.43
C PHE A 24 -10.05 -12.45 -6.22
N LEU A 25 -10.20 -12.67 -7.52
CA LEU A 25 -10.86 -11.74 -8.43
C LEU A 25 -12.30 -12.18 -8.62
N ASP A 26 -13.25 -11.27 -8.40
CA ASP A 26 -14.65 -11.44 -8.74
C ASP A 26 -14.91 -10.74 -10.08
N TYR A 27 -14.92 -11.51 -11.15
CA TYR A 27 -15.14 -11.02 -12.51
C TYR A 27 -16.53 -10.43 -12.73
N LYS A 28 -17.54 -10.98 -12.05
CA LYS A 28 -18.94 -10.53 -12.22
C LYS A 28 -19.14 -9.12 -11.69
N THR A 29 -18.50 -8.81 -10.55
CA THR A 29 -18.61 -7.49 -9.91
C THR A 29 -17.42 -6.58 -10.19
N LYS A 30 -16.38 -7.09 -10.87
CA LYS A 30 -15.08 -6.43 -11.07
C LYS A 30 -14.46 -5.98 -9.74
N GLU A 31 -14.36 -6.91 -8.80
CA GLU A 31 -13.80 -6.61 -7.48
C GLU A 31 -12.62 -7.50 -7.11
N ILE A 32 -11.60 -6.89 -6.50
CA ILE A 32 -10.48 -7.61 -5.88
C ILE A 32 -10.83 -7.80 -4.40
N ARG A 33 -11.09 -9.05 -3.99
CA ARG A 33 -11.64 -9.38 -2.68
C ARG A 33 -10.74 -10.33 -1.90
N ARG A 34 -10.84 -10.26 -0.57
CA ARG A 34 -10.27 -11.28 0.30
C ARG A 34 -11.22 -12.47 0.42
N ARG A 35 -10.68 -13.68 0.33
CA ARG A 35 -11.39 -14.90 0.69
C ARG A 35 -11.74 -14.84 2.17
N LEU A 36 -13.00 -15.17 2.48
CA LEU A 36 -13.43 -15.27 3.86
C LEU A 36 -12.74 -16.47 4.52
N PRO A 37 -12.26 -16.34 5.76
CA PRO A 37 -11.72 -17.47 6.50
C PRO A 37 -12.81 -18.53 6.72
N GLU A 38 -12.52 -19.75 6.29
CA GLU A 38 -13.45 -20.89 6.37
C GLU A 38 -13.68 -21.33 7.81
N ASN A 39 -12.65 -21.23 8.68
CA ASN A 39 -12.68 -21.76 10.04
C ASN A 39 -12.47 -20.69 11.13
N TRP A 40 -13.03 -20.93 12.31
CA TRP A 40 -13.00 -20.01 13.46
C TRP A 40 -11.57 -19.66 13.94
N LYS A 41 -10.63 -20.60 13.88
CA LYS A 41 -9.20 -20.35 14.20
C LYS A 41 -8.58 -19.31 13.26
N GLN A 42 -8.92 -19.35 11.97
CA GLN A 42 -8.44 -18.37 10.99
C GLN A 42 -9.15 -17.02 11.17
N LYS A 43 -10.41 -17.00 11.60
CA LYS A 43 -11.12 -15.77 11.98
C LYS A 43 -10.43 -15.07 13.15
N LEU A 44 -10.10 -15.81 14.22
CA LEU A 44 -9.38 -15.27 15.38
C LEU A 44 -7.96 -14.82 15.02
N GLY A 45 -7.24 -15.63 14.25
CA GLY A 45 -5.91 -15.26 13.76
C GLY A 45 -5.94 -13.97 12.93
N ASN A 46 -6.89 -13.84 12.00
CA ASN A 46 -7.08 -12.60 11.23
C ASN A 46 -7.56 -11.43 12.10
N PHE A 47 -8.18 -11.66 13.25
CA PHE A 47 -8.62 -10.59 14.14
C PHE A 47 -7.44 -9.94 14.86
N PHE A 48 -6.56 -10.76 15.46
CA PHE A 48 -5.39 -10.28 16.21
C PHE A 48 -4.18 -9.96 15.30
N TRP A 49 -3.96 -10.76 14.26
CA TRP A 49 -2.85 -10.66 13.33
C TRP A 49 -3.37 -10.57 11.90
N LYS A 50 -3.91 -9.40 11.55
CA LYS A 50 -4.33 -9.09 10.17
C LYS A 50 -3.10 -9.16 9.26
N LYS A 51 -2.94 -10.25 8.50
CA LYS A 51 -1.92 -10.30 7.44
C LYS A 51 -2.21 -9.17 6.45
N ARG A 52 -1.26 -8.24 6.33
CA ARG A 52 -1.35 -7.10 5.40
C ARG A 52 -0.33 -7.30 4.29
N ASN A 53 -0.79 -7.23 3.05
CA ASN A 53 0.02 -7.34 1.85
C ASN A 53 0.41 -5.96 1.31
N THR A 54 1.57 -5.86 0.67
CA THR A 54 1.92 -4.61 -0.04
C THR A 54 1.06 -4.47 -1.30
N VAL A 55 0.91 -3.23 -1.79
CA VAL A 55 0.25 -3.00 -3.09
C VAL A 55 1.04 -3.66 -4.22
N GLU A 56 2.36 -3.66 -4.12
CA GLU A 56 3.26 -4.37 -5.04
C GLU A 56 3.00 -5.89 -5.04
N GLU A 57 2.92 -6.53 -3.87
CA GLU A 57 2.60 -7.96 -3.77
C GLU A 57 1.27 -8.26 -4.46
N LEU A 58 0.27 -7.38 -4.26
CA LEU A 58 -1.03 -7.51 -4.92
C LEU A 58 -0.91 -7.40 -6.45
N PHE A 59 -0.11 -6.46 -6.96
CA PHE A 59 0.15 -6.33 -8.39
C PHE A 59 0.79 -7.60 -8.97
N TRP A 60 1.84 -8.13 -8.34
CA TRP A 60 2.51 -9.35 -8.81
C TRP A 60 1.62 -10.58 -8.75
N TRP A 61 0.77 -10.66 -7.73
CA TRP A 61 -0.24 -11.71 -7.66
C TRP A 61 -1.24 -11.61 -8.81
N VAL A 62 -1.74 -10.42 -9.15
CA VAL A 62 -2.63 -10.23 -10.30
C VAL A 62 -1.91 -10.56 -11.62
N ASP A 63 -0.68 -10.07 -11.84
CA ASP A 63 0.14 -10.35 -13.03
C ASP A 63 0.27 -11.86 -13.25
N ARG A 64 0.63 -12.60 -12.21
CA ARG A 64 0.72 -14.06 -12.29
C ARG A 64 -0.61 -14.78 -12.37
N TYR A 65 -1.64 -14.26 -11.72
CA TYR A 65 -2.97 -14.82 -11.85
C TYR A 65 -3.42 -14.82 -13.31
N PHE A 66 -3.28 -13.69 -14.02
CA PHE A 66 -3.64 -13.60 -15.44
C PHE A 66 -2.74 -14.47 -16.32
N ALA A 67 -1.43 -14.47 -16.10
CA ALA A 67 -0.50 -15.33 -16.83
C ALA A 67 -0.83 -16.83 -16.71
N ASN A 68 -1.29 -17.27 -15.53
CA ASN A 68 -1.65 -18.66 -15.27
C ASN A 68 -3.09 -19.01 -15.70
N ASN A 69 -3.95 -18.02 -15.91
CA ASN A 69 -5.35 -18.19 -16.33
C ASN A 69 -5.55 -17.55 -17.70
N MET A 70 -5.03 -18.19 -18.74
CA MET A 70 -5.05 -17.70 -20.13
C MET A 70 -6.45 -17.32 -20.61
N GLU A 71 -7.49 -18.08 -20.22
CA GLU A 71 -8.89 -17.77 -20.53
C GLU A 71 -9.36 -16.46 -19.91
N ALA A 72 -8.94 -16.17 -18.68
CA ALA A 72 -9.25 -14.90 -18.01
C ALA A 72 -8.57 -13.72 -18.75
N THR A 73 -7.38 -13.91 -19.32
CA THR A 73 -6.68 -12.87 -20.06
C THR A 73 -7.34 -12.50 -21.39
N ILE A 74 -8.04 -13.44 -22.02
CA ILE A 74 -8.74 -13.21 -23.30
C ILE A 74 -10.03 -12.41 -23.08
N VAL A 75 -10.71 -12.64 -21.96
CA VAL A 75 -12.04 -12.09 -21.69
C VAL A 75 -12.00 -10.84 -20.81
N GLU A 76 -11.03 -10.76 -19.91
CA GLU A 76 -10.98 -9.73 -18.88
C GLU A 76 -9.77 -8.82 -19.06
N ALA A 77 -10.01 -7.51 -18.95
CA ALA A 77 -8.94 -6.53 -19.01
C ALA A 77 -8.19 -6.47 -17.67
N PHE A 78 -6.86 -6.30 -17.75
CA PHE A 78 -5.98 -6.30 -16.58
C PHE A 78 -6.40 -5.23 -15.54
N PRO A 79 -6.50 -5.58 -14.24
CA PRO A 79 -7.19 -4.75 -13.25
C PRO A 79 -6.29 -3.73 -12.55
N ILE A 80 -4.96 -3.88 -12.60
CA ILE A 80 -4.00 -2.96 -11.96
C ILE A 80 -2.98 -2.48 -12.99
N LYS A 81 -3.05 -1.22 -13.40
CA LYS A 81 -2.01 -0.60 -14.22
C LYS A 81 -0.85 -0.17 -13.33
N CYS A 82 0.34 -0.29 -13.90
CA CYS A 82 1.56 0.22 -13.32
C CYS A 82 2.21 1.19 -14.30
N ASP A 83 2.74 2.31 -13.83
CA ASP A 83 3.35 3.36 -14.64
C ASP A 83 4.72 2.98 -15.24
N GLY A 84 5.16 1.74 -15.02
CA GLY A 84 6.28 1.12 -15.76
C GLY A 84 7.66 1.60 -15.32
N MET A 85 7.75 2.45 -14.30
CA MET A 85 9.03 2.88 -13.71
C MET A 85 9.15 2.40 -12.27
N GLU A 86 9.72 1.21 -12.08
CA GLU A 86 10.42 0.83 -10.86
C GLU A 86 11.70 0.07 -11.20
N ILE A 87 12.69 0.31 -10.34
CA ILE A 87 14.06 -0.16 -10.37
C ILE A 87 14.30 -0.95 -9.09
N LYS A 88 15.26 -1.89 -9.12
CA LYS A 88 15.61 -2.85 -8.05
C LYS A 88 15.47 -2.27 -6.63
N GLY A 89 14.39 -2.68 -5.93
CA GLY A 89 14.01 -2.32 -4.55
C GLY A 89 12.56 -1.80 -4.36
N PHE A 90 11.91 -1.32 -5.44
CA PHE A 90 10.46 -1.16 -5.73
C PHE A 90 9.53 -0.34 -4.74
N PRO A 91 9.15 0.93 -5.08
CA PRO A 91 7.71 1.33 -5.15
C PRO A 91 7.30 2.19 -6.41
N MET A 92 6.40 1.67 -7.28
CA MET A 92 5.82 2.23 -8.53
C MET A 92 4.51 2.92 -8.13
N LYS A 93 3.90 3.69 -9.05
CA LYS A 93 2.51 4.13 -8.85
C LYS A 93 1.57 3.09 -9.44
N TYR A 94 0.81 2.44 -8.55
CA TYR A 94 -0.23 1.49 -8.93
C TYR A 94 -1.57 2.20 -9.07
N LYS A 95 -2.33 1.81 -10.09
CA LYS A 95 -3.64 2.38 -10.39
C LYS A 95 -4.63 1.27 -10.73
N LEU A 96 -5.81 1.28 -10.12
CA LEU A 96 -6.90 0.41 -10.58
C LEU A 96 -7.33 0.77 -12.01
N SER A 97 -7.73 -0.23 -12.78
CA SER A 97 -8.11 -0.07 -14.18
C SER A 97 -9.28 -0.97 -14.54
N SER A 98 -9.91 -0.67 -15.68
CA SER A 98 -10.83 -1.59 -16.36
C SER A 98 -12.13 -1.81 -15.59
N GLY A 99 -12.52 -0.83 -14.77
CA GLY A 99 -13.68 -0.87 -13.89
C GLY A 99 -13.45 -1.64 -12.58
N TYR A 100 -12.26 -2.17 -12.34
CA TYR A 100 -11.98 -2.93 -11.11
C TYR A 100 -11.92 -2.05 -9.88
N LYS A 101 -12.43 -2.57 -8.76
CA LYS A 101 -12.47 -1.89 -7.46
C LYS A 101 -11.97 -2.80 -6.35
N ILE A 102 -11.43 -2.20 -5.29
CA ILE A 102 -11.18 -2.89 -4.03
C ILE A 102 -12.20 -2.39 -3.02
N PRO A 103 -13.07 -3.24 -2.46
CA PRO A 103 -14.04 -2.80 -1.47
C PRO A 103 -13.36 -2.15 -0.27
N LYS A 104 -13.94 -1.07 0.26
CA LYS A 104 -13.36 -0.29 1.37
C LYS A 104 -12.99 -1.14 2.59
N LYS A 105 -13.78 -2.19 2.87
CA LYS A 105 -13.53 -3.15 3.94
C LYS A 105 -12.24 -3.96 3.78
N GLU A 106 -11.76 -4.14 2.55
CA GLU A 106 -10.57 -4.92 2.22
C GLU A 106 -9.29 -4.07 2.16
N LEU A 107 -9.40 -2.75 1.96
CA LEU A 107 -8.26 -1.82 1.93
C LEU A 107 -7.39 -1.90 3.19
N LYS A 108 -7.98 -2.23 4.35
CA LYS A 108 -7.24 -2.43 5.62
C LYS A 108 -6.22 -3.57 5.58
N TYR A 109 -6.33 -4.50 4.62
CA TYR A 109 -5.38 -5.58 4.40
C TYR A 109 -4.27 -5.22 3.43
N LEU A 110 -4.23 -3.98 2.94
CA LEU A 110 -3.16 -3.46 2.10
C LEU A 110 -2.29 -2.47 2.88
N LYS A 111 -1.02 -2.37 2.50
CA LYS A 111 -0.02 -1.44 3.02
C LYS A 111 0.94 -1.02 1.90
N ASN A 112 1.79 -0.05 2.17
CA ASN A 112 2.90 0.35 1.29
C ASN A 112 2.42 0.65 -0.15
N GLY A 113 1.50 1.62 -0.30
CA GLY A 113 1.07 2.12 -1.61
C GLY A 113 2.16 2.94 -2.33
N PRO A 114 1.83 3.81 -3.28
CA PRO A 114 0.49 4.33 -3.55
C PRO A 114 -0.34 3.41 -4.46
N LEU A 115 -1.59 3.16 -4.07
CA LEU A 115 -2.64 2.63 -4.95
C LEU A 115 -3.69 3.72 -5.15
N ALA A 116 -3.91 4.15 -6.39
CA ALA A 116 -4.96 5.09 -6.75
C ALA A 116 -6.16 4.37 -7.37
N ASN A 117 -7.33 5.00 -7.29
CA ASN A 117 -8.49 4.56 -8.05
C ASN A 117 -8.33 4.84 -9.56
N GLU A 118 -9.27 4.35 -10.37
CA GLU A 118 -9.20 4.48 -11.83
C GLU A 118 -9.32 5.93 -12.33
N ALA A 119 -10.02 6.80 -11.61
CA ALA A 119 -10.14 8.21 -11.97
C ALA A 119 -8.93 9.07 -11.54
N LEU A 120 -7.99 8.50 -10.77
CA LEU A 120 -6.85 9.20 -10.16
C LEU A 120 -7.21 10.37 -9.23
N ASN A 121 -8.47 10.45 -8.79
CA ASN A 121 -8.94 11.49 -7.86
C ASN A 121 -8.91 11.03 -6.40
N GLU A 122 -8.67 9.74 -6.13
CA GLU A 122 -8.61 9.18 -4.77
C GLU A 122 -7.41 8.22 -4.63
N ILE A 123 -6.63 8.42 -3.56
CA ILE A 123 -5.59 7.48 -3.13
C ILE A 123 -6.22 6.47 -2.18
N LEU A 124 -6.33 5.22 -2.62
CA LEU A 124 -6.95 4.12 -1.88
C LEU A 124 -6.02 3.53 -0.81
N VAL A 125 -4.72 3.49 -1.11
CA VAL A 125 -3.67 3.07 -0.17
C VAL A 125 -2.53 4.07 -0.29
N THR A 126 -2.21 4.76 0.79
CA THR A 126 -1.11 5.72 0.80
C THR A 126 0.25 5.01 0.83
N HIS A 127 1.27 5.65 0.28
CA HIS A 127 2.64 5.20 0.47
C HIS A 127 2.98 5.28 1.97
N SER A 128 3.51 4.20 2.54
CA SER A 128 4.00 4.24 3.90
C SER A 128 5.33 4.98 3.90
N ILE A 129 5.31 6.23 4.34
CA ILE A 129 6.54 6.96 4.66
C ILE A 129 7.19 6.20 5.83
N GLY A 130 8.29 5.47 5.57
CA GLY A 130 9.00 4.77 6.63
C GLY A 130 9.35 5.71 7.78
N TRP A 131 9.34 5.22 9.02
CA TRP A 131 9.66 6.00 10.23
C TRP A 131 10.93 6.85 10.09
N ASN A 132 11.90 6.40 9.29
CA ASN A 132 13.12 7.16 8.96
C ASN A 132 12.85 8.53 8.32
N LYS A 133 11.85 8.66 7.44
CA LYS A 133 11.47 9.95 6.85
C LYS A 133 10.77 10.85 7.87
N ILE A 134 9.97 10.29 8.79
CA ILE A 134 9.36 11.04 9.89
C ILE A 134 10.46 11.56 10.84
N VAL A 135 11.43 10.72 11.21
CA VAL A 135 12.59 11.13 12.01
C VAL A 135 13.43 12.19 11.30
N LEU A 136 13.62 12.09 9.98
CA LEU A 136 14.30 13.12 9.18
C LEU A 136 13.54 14.46 9.18
N ILE A 137 12.21 14.44 9.04
CA ILE A 137 11.37 15.62 9.15
C ILE A 137 11.49 16.22 10.56
N PHE A 138 11.42 15.42 11.62
CA PHE A 138 11.63 15.90 12.98
C PHE A 138 13.03 16.46 13.22
N LYS A 139 14.08 15.88 12.63
CA LYS A 139 15.45 16.43 12.69
C LYS A 139 15.57 17.75 11.93
N GLN A 140 14.92 17.88 10.78
CA GLN A 140 14.99 19.05 9.92
C GLN A 140 14.18 20.23 10.46
N TYR A 141 13.03 19.95 11.07
CA TYR A 141 12.11 20.99 11.60
C TYR A 141 12.12 21.10 13.13
N GLY A 142 12.92 20.29 13.83
CA GLY A 142 13.04 20.31 15.30
C GLY A 142 13.56 21.65 15.84
N TRP A 143 14.44 22.33 15.07
CA TRP A 143 14.83 23.72 15.31
C TRP A 143 13.61 24.62 15.46
N ILE A 144 12.67 24.57 14.50
CA ILE A 144 11.55 25.54 14.44
C ILE A 144 10.72 25.49 15.72
N VAL A 145 10.46 24.28 16.21
CA VAL A 145 9.74 24.06 17.48
C VAL A 145 10.54 24.60 18.67
N THR A 146 11.87 24.40 18.70
CA THR A 146 12.72 24.94 19.77
C THR A 146 12.78 26.48 19.76
N THR A 147 12.85 27.10 18.57
CA THR A 147 12.81 28.57 18.46
C THR A 147 11.48 29.16 18.88
N MET A 148 10.35 28.51 18.58
CA MET A 148 9.02 28.99 19.03
C MET A 148 8.84 28.91 20.55
N VAL A 149 9.36 27.85 21.19
CA VAL A 149 9.33 27.71 22.65
C VAL A 149 10.24 28.76 23.30
N ALA A 150 11.42 29.00 22.73
CA ALA A 150 12.33 30.03 23.23
C ALA A 150 11.72 31.45 23.13
N THR A 151 11.11 31.82 21.99
CA THR A 151 10.46 33.13 21.85
C THR A 151 9.25 33.28 22.76
N ALA A 152 8.41 32.24 22.93
CA ALA A 152 7.30 32.29 23.87
C ALA A 152 7.77 32.48 25.33
N THR A 153 8.87 31.82 25.71
CA THR A 153 9.44 31.95 27.06
C THR A 153 10.04 33.33 27.31
N ILE A 154 10.72 33.91 26.31
CA ILE A 154 11.28 35.27 26.39
C ILE A 154 10.16 36.31 26.49
N ILE A 155 9.11 36.19 25.67
CA ILE A 155 7.95 37.11 25.71
C ILE A 155 7.23 37.00 27.06
N GLY A 156 7.02 35.80 27.59
CA GLY A 156 6.43 35.60 28.91
C GLY A 156 7.21 36.31 30.02
N ARG A 157 8.54 36.14 30.04
CA ARG A 157 9.40 36.80 31.04
C ARG A 157 9.45 38.33 30.90
N LEU A 158 9.37 38.85 29.68
CA LEU A 158 9.28 40.29 29.42
C LEU A 158 7.96 40.88 29.93
N ILE A 159 6.85 40.16 29.74
CA ILE A 159 5.54 40.57 30.26
C ILE A 159 5.52 40.60 31.79
N ASP A 160 6.16 39.61 32.44
CA ASP A 160 6.25 39.57 33.91
C ASP A 160 7.13 40.72 34.46
N LEU A 161 8.20 41.09 33.75
CA LEU A 161 9.07 42.23 34.10
C LEU A 161 8.40 43.60 33.97
N ILE A 162 7.47 43.76 33.02
CA ILE A 162 6.72 45.02 32.81
C ILE A 162 5.59 45.19 33.84
N LYS A 163 5.11 44.09 34.43
CA LYS A 163 4.06 44.08 35.46
C LYS A 163 4.59 44.14 36.90
N SER A 164 5.91 44.06 37.09
CA SER A 164 6.60 44.24 38.37
C SER A 164 6.98 45.70 38.59
#